data_AF-A0A3D5LDF1-F1
#
_entry.id   AF-A0A3D5LDF1-F1
#
_cell.length_a   1.000
_cell.length_b   1.000
_cell.length_c   1.000
_cell.angle_alpha   90.00
_cell.angle_beta   90.00
_cell.angle_gamma   90.00
#
_symmetry.space_group_name_H-M   'P 1'
#
loop_
_entity.id
_entity.type
_entity.pdbx_description
1 polymer ?
#
loop_
_entity_poly.entity_id
_entity_poly.type
_entity_poly.pdbx_seq_one_letter_code
_entity_poly.pdbx_strand_id
1 'polypeptide(L)'
;AVINNDSDVNLNYTRARKNIWKNFWLIVLWLNTAFAAVILAASFLADNMGWMILTGSMVYALATLLLCIPLMKQLRKIEAVYEAKRELNDNIDDDRHWIWGIFYYNPADRHSMVPKKVGMGTTMNLATPVGKGSAILGAVVLMVTIPAMCIWLILDEFTPIRLAVEDEILYAKHLNVDYEIQVEDIEHVEKITELPSWSKSSGTAMDTLEKGTFFIRNVGKCEVFLNPENTEFLHFSADGTDYYMSGSDDAQTEEIYQIIQSRE
;
A
#
# COMPACT_ATOMS: atom_id res chain seq x y z
N ALA A 1 -16.93 25.51 -15.69
CA ALA A 1 -17.08 25.42 -17.15
C ALA A 1 -18.27 26.27 -17.51
N VAL A 2 -18.00 27.35 -18.26
CA VAL A 2 -19.02 28.03 -19.04
C VAL A 2 -19.40 27.03 -20.15
N ILE A 3 -20.66 26.94 -20.51
CA ILE A 3 -21.15 26.00 -21.53
C ILE A 3 -21.97 26.76 -22.57
N ASN A 4 -22.58 27.87 -22.17
CA ASN A 4 -23.39 28.74 -23.01
C ASN A 4 -23.09 30.21 -22.65
N ASN A 5 -23.30 31.16 -23.56
CA ASN A 5 -23.25 32.59 -23.22
C ASN A 5 -24.34 33.02 -22.22
N ASP A 6 -25.43 32.25 -22.12
CA ASP A 6 -26.45 32.42 -21.10
C ASP A 6 -25.96 31.95 -19.71
N SER A 7 -25.82 32.92 -18.80
CA SER A 7 -25.41 32.72 -17.42
C SER A 7 -26.33 31.77 -16.65
N ASP A 8 -27.65 31.77 -16.94
CA ASP A 8 -28.60 30.93 -16.20
C ASP A 8 -28.45 29.45 -16.56
N VAL A 9 -28.12 29.15 -17.81
CA VAL A 9 -27.82 27.78 -18.26
C VAL A 9 -26.57 27.24 -17.56
N ASN A 10 -25.52 28.06 -17.47
CA ASN A 10 -24.27 27.70 -16.79
C ASN A 10 -24.44 27.46 -15.29
N LEU A 11 -25.22 28.32 -14.64
CA LEU A 11 -25.51 28.22 -13.22
C LEU A 11 -26.30 26.96 -12.90
N ASN A 12 -27.31 26.64 -13.72
CA ASN A 12 -28.14 25.45 -13.55
C ASN A 12 -27.37 24.16 -13.81
N TYR A 13 -26.53 24.10 -14.85
CA TYR A 13 -25.64 22.96 -15.11
C TYR A 13 -24.70 22.71 -13.91
N THR A 14 -24.03 23.77 -13.45
CA THR A 14 -23.06 23.69 -12.34
C THR A 14 -23.74 23.25 -11.05
N ARG A 15 -24.92 23.82 -10.74
CA ARG A 15 -25.72 23.43 -9.56
C ARG A 15 -26.16 21.98 -9.62
N ALA A 16 -26.63 21.52 -10.78
CA ALA A 16 -27.10 20.15 -10.93
C ALA A 16 -25.96 19.14 -10.74
N ARG A 17 -24.78 19.38 -11.34
CA ARG A 17 -23.58 18.55 -11.15
C ARG A 17 -23.10 18.57 -9.70
N LYS A 18 -23.02 19.75 -9.07
CA LYS A 18 -22.65 19.88 -7.64
C LYS A 18 -23.63 19.14 -6.73
N ASN A 19 -24.93 19.17 -7.04
CA ASN A 19 -25.95 18.49 -6.23
C ASN A 19 -25.82 16.95 -6.30
N ILE A 20 -25.54 16.39 -7.49
CA ILE A 20 -25.25 14.96 -7.63
C ILE A 20 -24.03 14.57 -6.79
N TRP A 21 -22.92 15.30 -6.94
CA TRP A 21 -21.70 15.02 -6.19
C TRP A 21 -21.89 15.17 -4.67
N LYS A 22 -22.60 16.21 -4.23
CA LYS A 22 -22.96 16.41 -2.82
C LYS A 22 -23.73 15.22 -2.28
N ASN A 23 -24.77 14.78 -2.98
CA ASN A 23 -25.59 13.64 -2.54
C ASN A 23 -24.78 12.34 -2.51
N PHE A 24 -23.93 12.10 -3.51
CA PHE A 24 -23.03 10.96 -3.53
C PHE A 24 -22.08 10.96 -2.32
N TRP A 25 -21.39 12.07 -2.07
CA TRP A 25 -20.47 12.19 -0.94
C TRP A 25 -21.18 12.07 0.41
N LEU A 26 -22.41 12.58 0.54
CA LEU A 26 -23.22 12.39 1.75
C LEU A 26 -23.56 10.91 1.97
N ILE A 27 -23.94 10.18 0.93
CA ILE A 27 -24.21 8.74 1.04
C ILE A 27 -22.94 7.98 1.44
N VAL A 28 -21.81 8.28 0.79
CA VAL A 28 -20.51 7.64 1.11
C VAL A 28 -20.08 7.95 2.54
N LEU A 29 -20.28 9.18 3.01
CA LEU A 29 -19.98 9.58 4.39
C LEU A 29 -20.80 8.75 5.38
N TRP A 30 -22.12 8.65 5.19
CA TRP A 30 -22.99 7.86 6.08
C TRP A 30 -22.67 6.37 6.02
N LEU A 31 -22.36 5.84 4.83
CA LEU A 31 -21.93 4.46 4.65
C LEU A 31 -20.62 4.19 5.43
N ASN A 32 -19.66 5.12 5.37
CA ASN A 32 -18.40 5.03 6.11
C ASN A 32 -18.63 5.08 7.63
N THR A 33 -19.44 6.02 8.10
CA THR A 33 -19.82 6.12 9.52
C THR A 33 -20.49 4.84 10.02
N ALA A 34 -21.41 4.27 9.23
CA ALA A 34 -22.07 3.02 9.57
C ALA A 34 -21.07 1.85 9.62
N PHE A 35 -20.17 1.77 8.64
CA PHE A 35 -19.12 0.75 8.61
C PHE A 35 -18.17 0.84 9.82
N ALA A 36 -17.71 2.05 10.15
CA ALA A 36 -16.88 2.29 11.33
C ALA A 36 -17.59 1.93 12.64
N ALA A 37 -18.88 2.29 12.77
CA ALA A 37 -19.69 1.93 13.94
C ALA A 37 -19.89 0.42 14.07
N VAL A 38 -20.10 -0.29 12.95
CA VAL A 38 -20.23 -1.76 12.94
C VAL A 38 -18.91 -2.42 13.35
N ILE A 39 -17.77 -1.99 12.79
CA ILE A 39 -16.47 -2.51 13.21
C ILE A 39 -16.26 -2.29 14.70
N LEU A 40 -16.49 -1.06 15.19
CA LEU A 40 -16.30 -0.72 16.60
C LEU A 40 -17.19 -1.58 17.51
N ALA A 41 -18.49 -1.70 17.21
CA ALA A 41 -19.40 -2.53 17.99
C ALA A 41 -18.96 -4.00 17.99
N ALA A 42 -18.48 -4.48 16.86
CA ALA A 42 -18.11 -5.86 16.70
C ALA A 42 -16.75 -6.19 17.36
N SER A 43 -15.87 -5.20 17.58
CA SER A 43 -14.68 -5.32 18.42
C SER A 43 -14.99 -5.66 19.88
N PHE A 44 -16.19 -5.35 20.38
CA PHE A 44 -16.61 -5.67 21.76
C PHE A 44 -17.38 -6.98 21.89
N LEU A 45 -17.87 -7.54 20.77
CA LEU A 45 -18.88 -8.61 20.78
C LEU A 45 -18.42 -9.92 20.11
N ALA A 46 -17.35 -9.91 19.32
CA ALA A 46 -16.98 -11.05 18.48
C ALA A 46 -15.60 -11.63 18.84
N ASP A 47 -15.57 -12.91 19.18
CA ASP A 47 -14.33 -13.67 19.40
C ASP A 47 -13.51 -13.87 18.10
N ASN A 48 -14.17 -13.85 16.93
CA ASN A 48 -13.56 -14.03 15.61
C ASN A 48 -13.45 -12.70 14.82
N MET A 49 -12.79 -11.72 15.41
CA MET A 49 -12.69 -10.34 14.89
C MET A 49 -12.12 -10.26 13.46
N GLY A 50 -11.11 -11.07 13.12
CA GLY A 50 -10.42 -10.97 11.82
C GLY A 50 -11.29 -11.28 10.60
N TRP A 51 -12.05 -12.38 10.62
CA TRP A 51 -12.90 -12.79 9.49
C TRP A 51 -14.06 -11.83 9.24
N MET A 52 -14.61 -11.25 10.30
CA MET A 52 -15.70 -10.29 10.22
C MET A 52 -15.23 -8.94 9.66
N ILE A 53 -14.03 -8.49 10.05
CA ILE A 53 -13.43 -7.28 9.46
C ILE A 53 -13.17 -7.49 7.98
N LEU A 54 -12.61 -8.64 7.59
CA LEU A 54 -12.33 -8.96 6.19
C LEU A 54 -13.61 -8.98 5.35
N THR A 55 -14.63 -9.75 5.77
CA THR A 55 -15.90 -9.86 5.05
C THR A 55 -16.68 -8.55 5.03
N GLY A 56 -16.71 -7.82 6.15
CA GLY A 56 -17.31 -6.49 6.23
C GLY A 56 -16.63 -5.49 5.29
N SER A 57 -15.30 -5.51 5.21
CA SER A 57 -14.53 -4.64 4.32
C SER A 57 -14.82 -4.95 2.85
N MET A 58 -14.93 -6.22 2.48
CA MET A 58 -15.32 -6.63 1.12
C MET A 58 -16.73 -6.15 0.76
N VAL A 59 -17.70 -6.30 1.66
CA VAL A 59 -19.08 -5.83 1.44
C VAL A 59 -19.13 -4.31 1.33
N TYR A 60 -18.42 -3.58 2.19
CA TYR A 60 -18.31 -2.13 2.14
C TYR A 60 -17.69 -1.64 0.82
N ALA A 61 -16.60 -2.28 0.38
CA ALA A 61 -15.95 -1.96 -0.89
C ALA A 61 -16.89 -2.19 -2.08
N LEU A 62 -17.60 -3.32 -2.11
CA LEU A 62 -18.57 -3.63 -3.16
C LEU A 62 -19.74 -2.64 -3.17
N ALA A 63 -20.31 -2.31 -2.00
CA ALA A 63 -21.39 -1.34 -1.90
C ALA A 63 -20.96 0.04 -2.42
N THR A 64 -19.74 0.48 -2.08
CA THR A 64 -19.18 1.76 -2.56
C THR A 64 -18.98 1.74 -4.08
N LEU A 65 -18.48 0.65 -4.64
CA LEU A 65 -18.34 0.48 -6.10
C LEU A 65 -19.68 0.51 -6.82
N LEU A 66 -20.70 -0.15 -6.28
CA LEU A 66 -22.04 -0.17 -6.89
C LEU A 66 -22.70 1.22 -6.87
N LEU A 67 -22.42 2.06 -5.87
CA LEU A 67 -22.87 3.46 -5.83
C LEU A 67 -22.28 4.34 -6.94
N CYS A 68 -21.14 3.96 -7.53
CA CYS A 68 -20.57 4.67 -8.68
C CYS A 68 -21.44 4.52 -9.96
N ILE A 69 -22.20 3.43 -10.09
CA ILE A 69 -23.05 3.19 -11.26
C ILE A 69 -24.17 4.23 -11.40
N PRO A 70 -25.04 4.48 -10.40
CA PRO A 70 -26.04 5.52 -10.49
C PRO A 70 -25.43 6.92 -10.60
N LEU A 71 -24.29 7.19 -9.94
CA LEU A 71 -23.54 8.43 -10.09
C LEU A 71 -23.18 8.67 -11.57
N MET A 72 -22.57 7.69 -12.23
CA MET A 72 -22.21 7.78 -13.65
C MET A 72 -23.43 7.96 -14.54
N LYS A 73 -24.52 7.23 -14.29
CA LYS A 73 -25.77 7.37 -15.07
C LYS A 73 -26.37 8.77 -14.93
N GLN A 74 -26.41 9.32 -13.72
CA GLN A 74 -26.94 10.67 -13.48
C GLN A 74 -26.05 11.75 -14.10
N LEU A 75 -24.72 11.63 -13.98
CA LEU A 75 -23.78 12.57 -14.61
C LEU A 75 -23.90 12.53 -16.14
N ARG A 76 -23.93 11.34 -16.76
CA ARG A 76 -24.14 11.20 -18.22
C ARG A 76 -25.46 11.77 -18.67
N LYS A 77 -26.54 11.58 -17.90
CA LYS A 77 -27.86 12.15 -18.21
C LYS A 77 -27.82 13.68 -18.21
N ILE A 78 -27.14 14.30 -17.25
CA ILE A 78 -26.95 15.77 -17.25
C ILE A 78 -26.12 16.18 -18.46
N GLU A 79 -25.00 15.52 -18.72
CA GLU A 79 -24.13 15.88 -19.84
C GLU A 79 -24.89 15.86 -21.16
N ALA A 80 -25.66 14.80 -21.43
CA ALA A 80 -26.48 14.66 -22.63
C ALA A 80 -27.58 15.75 -22.77
N VAL A 81 -28.17 16.20 -21.67
CA VAL A 81 -29.20 17.26 -21.70
C VAL A 81 -28.60 18.64 -22.01
N TYR A 82 -27.37 18.88 -21.57
CA TYR A 82 -26.70 20.17 -21.74
C TYR A 82 -25.77 20.21 -22.97
N GLU A 83 -25.48 19.08 -23.59
CA GLU A 83 -24.71 18.96 -24.84
C GLU A 83 -25.36 19.79 -25.97
N ALA A 84 -26.68 19.69 -26.13
CA ALA A 84 -27.43 20.47 -27.13
C ALA A 84 -27.46 21.98 -26.85
N LYS A 85 -27.12 22.40 -25.62
CA LYS A 85 -27.07 23.81 -25.20
C LYS A 85 -25.65 24.38 -25.20
N ARG A 86 -24.66 23.60 -25.64
CA ARG A 86 -23.25 24.00 -25.59
C ARG A 86 -22.91 24.86 -26.81
N GLU A 87 -22.52 26.10 -26.58
CA GLU A 87 -22.03 26.99 -27.64
C GLU A 87 -20.53 26.75 -27.86
N LEU A 88 -20.15 26.36 -29.08
CA LEU A 88 -18.85 25.78 -29.45
C LEU A 88 -17.63 26.73 -29.35
N ASN A 89 -17.74 27.91 -28.75
CA ASN A 89 -16.68 28.92 -28.75
C ASN A 89 -15.65 28.76 -27.61
N ASP A 90 -15.84 27.78 -26.72
CA ASP A 90 -15.12 27.69 -25.45
C ASP A 90 -13.73 27.02 -25.52
N ASN A 91 -13.39 26.36 -26.64
CA ASN A 91 -12.19 25.51 -26.72
C ASN A 91 -10.89 26.24 -27.08
N ILE A 92 -10.94 27.44 -27.67
CA ILE A 92 -9.72 28.09 -28.20
C ILE A 92 -8.96 28.89 -27.14
N ASP A 93 -9.67 29.47 -26.16
CA ASP A 93 -9.05 30.32 -25.13
C ASP A 93 -8.56 29.52 -23.92
N ASP A 94 -9.29 28.47 -23.52
CA ASP A 94 -8.94 27.66 -22.34
C ASP A 94 -7.62 26.89 -22.55
N ASP A 95 -7.31 26.48 -23.79
CA ASP A 95 -6.11 25.71 -24.15
C ASP A 95 -4.79 26.41 -23.82
N ARG A 96 -4.78 27.75 -23.80
CA ARG A 96 -3.58 28.54 -23.45
C ARG A 96 -3.16 28.38 -21.99
N HIS A 97 -4.07 27.97 -21.12
CA HIS A 97 -3.83 27.84 -19.69
C HIS A 97 -3.41 26.41 -19.28
N TRP A 98 -3.34 25.47 -20.24
CA TRP A 98 -2.93 24.09 -20.03
C TRP A 98 -1.45 23.89 -20.39
N ILE A 99 -0.57 23.99 -19.39
CA ILE A 99 0.87 23.77 -19.55
C ILE A 99 1.13 22.28 -19.82
N TRP A 100 1.72 22.01 -20.98
CA TRP A 100 1.97 20.66 -21.51
C TRP A 100 0.71 19.78 -21.61
N GLY A 101 -0.49 20.39 -21.62
CA GLY A 101 -1.76 19.65 -21.60
C GLY A 101 -2.09 18.94 -20.28
N ILE A 102 -1.28 19.11 -19.22
CA ILE A 102 -1.42 18.40 -17.94
C ILE A 102 -1.73 19.35 -16.80
N PHE A 103 -0.99 20.45 -16.70
CA PHE A 103 -1.09 21.39 -15.58
C PHE A 103 -1.95 22.58 -15.96
N TYR A 104 -2.95 22.91 -15.14
CA TYR A 104 -3.80 24.07 -15.35
C TYR A 104 -3.27 25.26 -14.57
N TYR A 105 -3.03 26.38 -15.25
CA TYR A 105 -2.57 27.63 -14.66
C TYR A 105 -3.36 28.81 -15.24
N ASN A 106 -4.37 29.27 -14.51
CA ASN A 106 -5.15 30.44 -14.91
C ASN A 106 -5.34 31.40 -13.71
N PRO A 107 -4.62 32.54 -13.66
CA PRO A 107 -4.77 33.53 -12.60
C PRO A 107 -6.14 34.22 -12.55
N ALA A 108 -6.85 34.29 -13.67
CA ALA A 108 -8.19 34.88 -13.73
C ALA A 108 -9.26 33.93 -13.18
N ASP A 109 -9.01 32.62 -13.23
CA ASP A 109 -9.90 31.63 -12.63
C ASP A 109 -9.65 31.50 -11.13
N ARG A 110 -10.65 31.85 -10.32
CA ARG A 110 -10.59 31.74 -8.85
C ARG A 110 -10.87 30.33 -8.34
N HIS A 111 -11.29 29.39 -9.19
CA HIS A 111 -11.54 28.01 -8.76
C HIS A 111 -10.22 27.28 -8.54
N SER A 112 -10.02 26.74 -7.34
CA SER A 112 -8.84 25.92 -7.05
C SER A 112 -8.91 24.52 -7.65
N MET A 113 -10.10 24.01 -7.98
CA MET A 113 -10.31 22.69 -8.56
C MET A 113 -11.15 22.81 -9.84
N VAL A 114 -10.59 22.37 -10.96
CA VAL A 114 -11.09 22.57 -12.32
C VAL A 114 -11.24 21.20 -12.99
N PRO A 115 -12.27 20.93 -13.82
CA PRO A 115 -12.34 19.69 -14.58
C PRO A 115 -11.11 19.49 -15.47
N LYS A 116 -10.65 18.24 -15.62
CA LYS A 116 -9.55 17.92 -16.54
C LYS A 116 -9.96 18.19 -18.00
N LYS A 117 -9.01 18.69 -18.81
CA LYS A 117 -9.19 18.86 -20.26
C LYS A 117 -9.52 17.54 -20.96
N VAL A 118 -8.76 16.50 -20.63
CA VAL A 118 -8.92 15.16 -21.22
C VAL A 118 -9.20 14.15 -20.11
N GLY A 119 -10.18 13.27 -20.36
CA GLY A 119 -10.56 12.19 -19.46
C GLY A 119 -11.53 12.62 -18.35
N MET A 120 -11.62 11.79 -17.32
CA MET A 120 -12.49 12.03 -16.17
C MET A 120 -11.70 12.56 -14.97
N GLY A 121 -12.35 13.42 -14.19
CA GLY A 121 -11.82 13.92 -12.92
C GLY A 121 -11.60 15.42 -12.90
N THR A 122 -10.87 15.86 -11.88
CA THR A 122 -10.52 17.26 -11.66
C THR A 122 -9.02 17.41 -11.49
N THR A 123 -8.50 18.60 -11.76
CA THR A 123 -7.13 19.02 -11.54
C THR A 123 -7.13 20.32 -10.73
N MET A 124 -6.01 20.65 -10.12
CA MET A 124 -5.88 21.88 -9.37
C MET A 124 -5.41 23.02 -10.26
N ASN A 125 -5.99 24.21 -10.06
CA ASN A 125 -5.49 25.43 -10.67
C ASN A 125 -4.27 25.92 -9.87
N LEU A 126 -3.10 25.76 -10.47
CA LEU A 126 -1.80 26.13 -9.89
C LEU A 126 -1.60 27.64 -9.74
N ALA A 127 -2.49 28.47 -10.28
CA ALA A 127 -2.45 29.91 -10.05
C ALA A 127 -3.07 30.33 -8.70
N THR A 128 -3.94 29.50 -8.12
CA THR A 128 -4.62 29.80 -6.85
C THR A 128 -3.74 29.52 -5.63
N PRO A 129 -3.91 30.21 -4.48
CA PRO A 129 -3.11 29.97 -3.28
C PRO A 129 -3.15 28.51 -2.80
N VAL A 130 -4.34 27.89 -2.85
CA VAL A 130 -4.53 26.48 -2.50
C VAL A 130 -3.81 25.56 -3.48
N GLY A 131 -3.91 25.83 -4.79
CA GLY A 131 -3.23 25.04 -5.81
C GLY A 131 -1.69 25.16 -5.75
N LYS A 132 -1.16 26.34 -5.42
CA LYS A 132 0.27 26.52 -5.16
C LYS A 132 0.72 25.77 -3.91
N GLY A 133 -0.05 25.89 -2.82
CA GLY A 133 0.25 25.19 -1.57
C GLY A 133 0.25 23.67 -1.72
N SER A 134 -0.74 23.11 -2.40
CA SER A 134 -0.82 21.67 -2.65
C SER A 134 0.28 21.16 -3.58
N ALA A 135 0.65 21.94 -4.61
CA ALA A 135 1.75 21.59 -5.50
C ALA A 135 3.11 21.60 -4.78
N ILE A 136 3.36 22.62 -3.94
CA ILE A 136 4.58 22.69 -3.12
C ILE A 136 4.61 21.54 -2.13
N LEU A 137 3.51 21.29 -1.41
CA LEU A 137 3.41 20.16 -0.49
C LEU A 137 3.67 18.83 -1.21
N GLY A 138 3.05 18.61 -2.36
CA GLY A 138 3.26 17.41 -3.17
C GLY A 138 4.72 17.26 -3.60
N ALA A 139 5.36 18.34 -4.04
CA ALA A 139 6.77 18.34 -4.40
C ALA A 139 7.68 18.05 -3.21
N VAL A 140 7.42 18.63 -2.04
CA VAL A 140 8.19 18.38 -0.80
C VAL A 140 8.02 16.94 -0.35
N VAL A 141 6.79 16.41 -0.33
CA VAL A 141 6.52 15.02 0.01
C VAL A 141 7.30 14.09 -0.90
N LEU A 142 7.23 14.28 -2.23
CA LEU A 142 7.98 13.48 -3.18
C LEU A 142 9.50 13.61 -3.00
N MET A 143 10.00 14.83 -2.75
CA MET A 143 11.42 15.10 -2.53
C MET A 143 11.96 14.43 -1.27
N VAL A 144 11.13 14.24 -0.24
CA VAL A 144 11.53 13.56 1.00
C VAL A 144 11.33 12.05 0.90
N THR A 145 10.20 11.59 0.36
CA THR A 145 9.86 10.16 0.34
C THR A 145 10.71 9.38 -0.63
N ILE A 146 11.07 9.93 -1.81
CA ILE A 146 11.88 9.20 -2.78
C ILE A 146 13.27 8.87 -2.21
N PRO A 147 14.07 9.84 -1.71
CA PRO A 147 15.36 9.53 -1.10
C PRO A 147 15.23 8.64 0.14
N ALA A 148 14.22 8.85 0.98
CA ALA A 148 14.00 8.01 2.16
C ALA A 148 13.75 6.54 1.77
N MET A 149 12.92 6.31 0.74
CA MET A 149 12.68 4.97 0.21
C MET A 149 13.94 4.37 -0.41
N CYS A 150 14.72 5.14 -1.17
CA CYS A 150 16.00 4.68 -1.72
C CYS A 150 16.99 4.29 -0.62
N ILE A 151 17.13 5.11 0.43
CA ILE A 151 18.00 4.80 1.58
C ILE A 151 17.51 3.53 2.27
N TRP A 152 16.21 3.39 2.50
CA TRP A 152 15.65 2.18 3.11
C TRP A 152 15.92 0.92 2.29
N LEU A 153 15.76 0.98 0.96
CA LEU A 153 16.08 -0.14 0.06
C LEU A 153 17.57 -0.49 0.10
N ILE A 154 18.47 0.50 0.09
CA ILE A 154 19.91 0.27 0.21
C ILE A 154 20.23 -0.39 1.56
N LEU A 155 19.60 0.07 2.65
CA LEU A 155 19.83 -0.55 3.96
C LEU A 155 19.32 -2.00 4.02
N ASP A 156 18.19 -2.32 3.39
CA ASP A 156 17.66 -3.71 3.33
C ASP A 156 18.47 -4.61 2.38
N GLU A 157 19.14 -4.06 1.37
CA GLU A 157 19.97 -4.84 0.43
C GLU A 157 21.41 -5.04 0.94
N PHE A 158 22.02 -4.01 1.54
CA PHE A 158 23.46 -4.02 1.87
C PHE A 158 23.78 -4.33 3.34
N THR A 159 22.78 -4.45 4.22
CA THR A 159 23.02 -4.90 5.59
C THR A 159 23.11 -6.42 5.60
N PRO A 160 24.24 -7.03 5.99
CA PRO A 160 24.33 -8.47 6.06
C PRO A 160 23.48 -9.01 7.21
N ILE A 161 22.91 -10.21 7.03
CA ILE A 161 22.28 -10.94 8.13
C ILE A 161 23.32 -11.34 9.16
N ARG A 162 22.90 -11.46 10.42
CA ARG A 162 23.76 -11.91 11.52
C ARG A 162 22.97 -12.87 12.39
N LEU A 163 23.55 -14.04 12.64
CA LEU A 163 23.13 -14.92 13.72
C LEU A 163 24.09 -14.77 14.89
N ALA A 164 23.55 -14.61 16.08
CA ALA A 164 24.33 -14.55 17.32
C ALA A 164 23.60 -15.27 18.44
N VAL A 165 24.32 -16.03 19.25
CA VAL A 165 23.79 -16.62 20.49
C VAL A 165 24.30 -15.79 21.66
N GLU A 166 23.41 -15.08 22.34
CA GLU A 166 23.69 -14.25 23.52
C GLU A 166 22.76 -14.69 24.66
N ASP A 167 23.30 -14.95 25.87
CA ASP A 167 22.51 -15.31 27.05
C ASP A 167 21.47 -16.43 26.85
N GLU A 168 21.86 -17.50 26.13
CA GLU A 168 20.99 -18.66 25.80
C GLU A 168 19.84 -18.36 24.83
N ILE A 169 19.89 -17.21 24.15
CA ILE A 169 18.94 -16.85 23.09
C ILE A 169 19.68 -16.75 21.76
N LEU A 170 19.17 -17.46 20.76
CA LEU A 170 19.54 -17.30 19.35
C LEU A 170 18.82 -16.08 18.78
N TYR A 171 19.60 -15.08 18.39
CA TYR A 171 19.12 -13.88 17.73
C TYR A 171 19.42 -13.93 16.23
N ALA A 172 18.37 -13.79 15.43
CA ALA A 172 18.47 -13.56 14.00
C ALA A 172 18.25 -12.06 13.72
N LYS A 173 19.33 -11.35 13.37
CA LYS A 173 19.35 -9.90 13.20
C LYS A 173 19.69 -9.52 11.77
N HIS A 174 18.87 -8.68 11.15
CA HIS A 174 19.22 -8.03 9.89
C HIS A 174 19.18 -6.51 10.06
N LEU A 175 18.04 -5.86 9.85
CA LEU A 175 17.84 -4.43 10.15
C LEU A 175 17.40 -4.20 11.60
N ASN A 176 16.55 -5.09 12.08
CA ASN A 176 16.11 -5.21 13.46
C ASN A 176 16.33 -6.66 13.90
N VAL A 177 15.96 -6.97 15.14
CA VAL A 177 15.84 -8.37 15.58
C VAL A 177 14.57 -8.94 14.95
N ASP A 178 14.73 -9.93 14.07
CA ASP A 178 13.62 -10.58 13.36
C ASP A 178 13.12 -11.82 14.12
N TYR A 179 14.03 -12.59 14.71
CA TYR A 179 13.72 -13.78 15.52
C TYR A 179 14.52 -13.81 16.83
N GLU A 180 13.86 -14.23 17.91
CA GLU A 180 14.44 -14.48 19.23
C GLU A 180 13.97 -15.87 19.67
N ILE A 181 14.89 -16.84 19.71
CA ILE A 181 14.58 -18.24 20.01
C ILE A 181 15.45 -18.69 21.18
N GLN A 182 14.84 -19.23 22.24
CA GLN A 182 15.60 -19.81 23.34
C GLN A 182 16.31 -21.07 22.86
N VAL A 183 17.59 -21.21 23.19
CA VAL A 183 18.39 -22.37 22.78
C VAL A 183 17.84 -23.67 23.38
N GLU A 184 17.20 -23.61 24.55
CA GLU A 184 16.54 -24.76 25.19
C GLU A 184 15.33 -25.29 24.40
N ASP A 185 14.65 -24.43 23.64
CA ASP A 185 13.47 -24.78 22.84
C ASP A 185 13.85 -25.34 21.47
N ILE A 186 15.14 -25.33 21.13
CA ILE A 186 15.64 -25.82 19.85
C ILE A 186 15.75 -27.35 19.90
N GLU A 187 14.96 -28.02 19.07
CA GLU A 187 14.98 -29.46 18.88
C GLU A 187 15.54 -29.83 17.50
N HIS A 188 16.29 -30.93 17.44
CA HIS A 188 16.75 -31.56 16.19
C HIS A 188 17.54 -30.62 15.27
N VAL A 189 18.63 -30.03 15.77
CA VAL A 189 19.52 -29.19 14.96
C VAL A 189 20.29 -30.03 13.96
N GLU A 190 20.06 -29.78 12.68
CA GLU A 190 20.74 -30.42 11.57
C GLU A 190 21.40 -29.37 10.67
N LYS A 191 22.64 -29.65 10.26
CA LYS A 191 23.30 -28.87 9.22
C LYS A 191 22.96 -29.45 7.85
N ILE A 192 22.39 -28.62 6.98
CA ILE A 192 21.99 -29.01 5.62
C ILE A 192 22.75 -28.18 4.58
N THR A 193 23.02 -28.78 3.43
CA THR A 193 23.66 -28.10 2.28
C THR A 193 22.72 -27.93 1.08
N GLU A 194 21.60 -28.66 1.08
CA GLU A 194 20.58 -28.57 0.04
C GLU A 194 19.28 -28.05 0.65
N LEU A 195 18.81 -26.90 0.16
CA LEU A 195 17.56 -26.29 0.61
C LEU A 195 16.35 -26.97 -0.05
N PRO A 196 15.24 -27.19 0.67
CA PRO A 196 14.04 -27.74 0.09
C PRO A 196 13.38 -26.75 -0.87
N SER A 197 12.62 -27.27 -1.84
CA SER A 197 11.84 -26.41 -2.73
C SER A 197 10.65 -25.81 -1.98
N TRP A 198 10.73 -24.50 -1.69
CA TRP A 198 9.68 -23.74 -1.04
C TRP A 198 9.14 -22.59 -1.87
N SER A 199 7.99 -22.07 -1.44
CA SER A 199 7.40 -20.85 -1.96
C SER A 199 7.22 -19.83 -0.85
N LYS A 200 7.58 -18.58 -1.11
CA LYS A 200 7.42 -17.50 -0.14
C LYS A 200 5.94 -17.21 0.11
N SER A 201 5.53 -17.27 1.38
CA SER A 201 4.19 -16.83 1.80
C SER A 201 4.18 -15.36 2.23
N SER A 202 5.20 -14.92 2.98
CA SER A 202 5.36 -13.52 3.43
C SER A 202 6.85 -13.22 3.65
N GLY A 203 7.29 -11.99 3.36
CA GLY A 203 8.67 -11.53 3.62
C GLY A 203 9.50 -11.23 2.36
N THR A 204 10.81 -11.44 2.45
CA THR A 204 11.80 -11.13 1.41
C THR A 204 12.38 -12.43 0.83
N ALA A 205 12.52 -12.49 -0.50
CA ALA A 205 13.21 -13.56 -1.20
C ALA A 205 14.03 -12.93 -2.33
N MET A 206 15.21 -12.45 -1.96
CA MET A 206 16.22 -11.88 -2.83
C MET A 206 17.40 -12.86 -2.93
N ASP A 207 18.25 -12.68 -3.94
CA ASP A 207 19.39 -13.56 -4.19
C ASP A 207 20.39 -13.59 -3.01
N THR A 208 20.45 -12.51 -2.22
CA THR A 208 21.34 -12.35 -1.05
C THR A 208 20.62 -12.48 0.30
N LEU A 209 19.29 -12.66 0.29
CA LEU A 209 18.49 -12.67 1.52
C LEU A 209 17.12 -13.33 1.31
N GLU A 210 16.90 -14.42 2.05
CA GLU A 210 15.57 -14.98 2.27
C GLU A 210 15.19 -14.81 3.75
N LYS A 211 14.15 -14.01 4.03
CA LYS A 211 13.60 -13.83 5.38
C LYS A 211 12.07 -13.82 5.41
N GLY A 212 11.48 -14.51 6.38
CA GLY A 212 10.04 -14.53 6.65
C GLY A 212 9.44 -15.93 6.56
N THR A 213 8.13 -16.00 6.34
CA THR A 213 7.38 -17.26 6.29
C THR A 213 7.34 -17.85 4.89
N PHE A 214 7.78 -19.09 4.77
CA PHE A 214 7.78 -19.88 3.53
C PHE A 214 6.88 -21.12 3.69
N PHE A 215 6.59 -21.76 2.56
CA PHE A 215 5.75 -22.96 2.51
C PHE A 215 6.41 -24.03 1.66
N ILE A 216 6.66 -25.19 2.27
CA ILE A 216 7.19 -26.39 1.63
C ILE A 216 6.03 -27.33 1.32
N ARG A 217 5.96 -27.79 0.06
CA ARG A 217 4.88 -28.68 -0.39
C ARG A 217 4.94 -30.01 0.37
N ASN A 218 3.81 -30.40 0.95
CA ASN A 218 3.62 -31.64 1.75
C ASN A 218 4.27 -31.65 3.14
N VAL A 219 4.94 -30.57 3.57
CA VAL A 219 5.48 -30.45 4.94
C VAL A 219 4.63 -29.42 5.71
N GLY A 220 4.58 -28.18 5.24
CA GLY A 220 3.87 -27.12 5.94
C GLY A 220 4.54 -25.77 5.77
N LYS A 221 4.25 -24.87 6.72
CA LYS A 221 4.90 -23.56 6.82
C LYS A 221 6.19 -23.68 7.61
N CYS A 222 7.20 -22.94 7.19
CA CYS A 222 8.47 -22.79 7.89
C CYS A 222 8.88 -21.31 7.93
N GLU A 223 9.73 -20.97 8.89
CA GLU A 223 10.34 -19.65 8.99
C GLU A 223 11.76 -19.73 8.44
N VAL A 224 12.11 -18.79 7.58
CA VAL A 224 13.40 -18.75 6.88
C VAL A 224 14.11 -17.46 7.27
N PHE A 225 15.40 -17.55 7.56
CA PHE A 225 16.30 -16.41 7.78
C PHE A 225 17.72 -16.77 7.35
N LEU A 226 18.01 -16.65 6.06
CA LEU A 226 19.29 -17.09 5.50
C LEU A 226 19.75 -16.24 4.32
N ASN A 227 21.03 -16.37 3.99
CA ASN A 227 21.66 -15.85 2.79
C ASN A 227 21.79 -17.01 1.78
N PRO A 228 21.04 -17.03 0.66
CA PRO A 228 21.10 -18.11 -0.32
C PRO A 228 22.46 -18.30 -1.00
N GLU A 229 23.36 -17.31 -0.92
CA GLU A 229 24.73 -17.44 -1.45
C GLU A 229 25.62 -18.37 -0.61
N ASN A 230 25.21 -18.67 0.63
CA ASN A 230 25.89 -19.61 1.50
C ASN A 230 25.76 -21.06 0.99
N THR A 231 26.64 -21.93 1.44
CA THR A 231 26.58 -23.36 1.13
C THR A 231 26.15 -24.21 2.32
N GLU A 232 26.25 -23.66 3.53
CA GLU A 232 25.84 -24.32 4.76
C GLU A 232 24.66 -23.58 5.41
N PHE A 233 23.65 -24.35 5.82
CA PHE A 233 22.44 -23.84 6.46
C PHE A 233 22.09 -24.69 7.69
N LEU A 234 21.41 -24.07 8.65
CA LEU A 234 20.87 -24.71 9.84
C LEU A 234 19.39 -24.99 9.65
N HIS A 235 18.99 -26.19 10.01
CA HIS A 235 17.60 -26.59 10.11
C HIS A 235 17.33 -27.08 11.53
N PHE A 236 16.30 -26.54 12.17
CA PHE A 236 15.88 -26.96 13.50
C PHE A 236 14.40 -26.68 13.70
N SER A 237 13.78 -27.37 14.66
CA SER A 237 12.40 -27.09 15.07
C SER A 237 12.40 -26.41 16.42
N ALA A 238 11.58 -25.38 16.61
CA ALA A 238 11.35 -24.78 17.92
C ALA A 238 9.87 -24.40 18.06
N ASP A 239 9.27 -24.71 19.21
CA ASP A 239 7.84 -24.50 19.49
C ASP A 239 6.90 -25.08 18.41
N GLY A 240 7.30 -26.20 17.78
CA GLY A 240 6.54 -26.84 16.69
C GLY A 240 6.55 -26.07 15.35
N THR A 241 7.50 -25.15 15.18
CA THR A 241 7.77 -24.44 13.92
C THR A 241 9.16 -24.80 13.41
N ASP A 242 9.26 -25.13 12.12
CA ASP A 242 10.54 -25.43 11.48
C ASP A 242 11.21 -24.14 11.02
N TYR A 243 12.49 -23.99 11.38
CA TYR A 243 13.34 -22.86 11.06
C TYR A 243 14.48 -23.28 10.13
N TYR A 244 14.72 -22.46 9.12
CA TYR A 244 15.88 -22.55 8.23
C TYR A 244 16.70 -21.28 8.35
N MET A 245 17.90 -21.36 8.91
CA MET A 245 18.72 -20.18 9.20
C MET A 245 20.16 -20.28 8.68
N SER A 246 20.77 -19.14 8.36
CA SER A 246 22.21 -19.05 8.13
C SER A 246 22.80 -17.75 8.67
N GLY A 247 24.10 -17.77 8.97
CA GLY A 247 24.85 -16.57 9.28
C GLY A 247 25.12 -15.73 8.03
N SER A 248 25.87 -14.64 8.19
CA SER A 248 26.36 -13.81 7.06
C SER A 248 27.19 -14.61 6.07
N ASP A 249 27.94 -15.59 6.56
CA ASP A 249 28.81 -16.50 5.80
C ASP A 249 28.77 -17.92 6.40
N ASP A 250 29.33 -18.88 5.68
CA ASP A 250 29.39 -20.29 6.10
C ASP A 250 30.16 -20.47 7.42
N ALA A 251 31.18 -19.63 7.68
CA ALA A 251 31.98 -19.72 8.90
C ALA A 251 31.16 -19.34 10.15
N GLN A 252 30.35 -18.28 10.07
CA GLN A 252 29.43 -17.89 11.13
C GLN A 252 28.35 -18.96 11.33
N THR A 253 27.82 -19.54 10.24
CA THR A 253 26.84 -20.62 10.35
C THR A 253 27.41 -21.83 11.12
N GLU A 254 28.63 -22.23 10.81
CA GLU A 254 29.31 -23.34 11.50
C GLU A 254 29.61 -22.99 12.98
N GLU A 255 30.06 -21.78 13.28
CA GLU A 255 30.29 -21.34 14.66
C GLU A 255 29.01 -21.46 15.50
N ILE A 256 27.89 -21.00 14.97
CA ILE A 256 26.59 -21.06 15.64
C ILE A 256 26.12 -22.51 15.82
N TYR A 257 26.29 -23.36 14.81
CA TYR A 257 25.99 -24.79 14.91
C TYR A 257 26.75 -25.46 16.05
N GLN A 258 28.07 -25.23 16.14
CA GLN A 258 28.91 -25.80 17.21
C GLN A 258 28.50 -25.28 18.60
N ILE A 259 28.14 -24.00 18.71
CA ILE A 259 27.66 -23.41 19.97
C ILE A 259 26.36 -24.09 20.42
N ILE A 260 25.40 -24.28 19.52
CA ILE A 260 24.12 -24.92 19.86
C ILE A 260 24.34 -26.40 20.20
N GLN A 261 25.10 -27.13 19.39
CA GLN A 261 25.39 -28.56 19.62
C GLN A 261 26.19 -28.80 20.92
N SER A 262 27.08 -27.89 21.30
CA SER A 262 27.84 -28.03 22.56
C SER A 262 26.99 -27.86 23.83
N ARG A 263 25.75 -27.37 23.68
CA ARG A 263 24.83 -27.07 24.78
C ARG A 263 23.65 -28.06 24.87
N GLU A 264 23.51 -28.95 23.89
CA GLU A 264 22.62 -30.12 23.91
C GLU A 264 23.22 -31.24 24.78
#